data_AF-A0A382MV55-F1
#
_entry.id   AF-A0A382MV55-F1
#
_cell.length_a   1.000
_cell.length_b   1.000
_cell.length_c   1.000
_cell.angle_alpha   90.00
_cell.angle_beta   90.00
_cell.angle_gamma   90.00
#
_symmetry.space_group_name_H-M   'P 1'
#
loop_
_entity.id
_entity.type
_entity.pdbx_description
1 polymer ?
#
loop_
_entity_poly.entity_id
_entity_poly.type
_entity_poly.pdbx_seq_one_letter_code
_entity_poly.pdbx_strand_id
1 'polypeptide(L)'
;MSKKTIDSILKERRQFSPSESFSNNANIKKPELDELKRHAEEDYQDYWATLARDNLHWFKDFSTVLDAKKAPNYQWFTDGEINVSYNCLDLNAQKF
;
A
#
# COMPACT_ATOMS: atom_id res chain seq x y z
N MET A 1 42.53 25.91 -16.10
CA MET A 1 41.35 26.79 -16.29
C MET A 1 40.40 26.14 -17.29
N SER A 2 39.54 25.22 -16.85
CA SER A 2 38.55 24.57 -17.72
C SER A 2 37.21 25.30 -17.59
N LYS A 3 36.61 25.60 -18.74
CA LYS A 3 35.47 26.52 -18.94
C LYS A 3 34.17 25.99 -18.32
N LYS A 4 33.38 26.95 -17.83
CA LYS A 4 32.13 26.84 -17.07
C LYS A 4 31.17 25.73 -17.56
N THR A 5 30.83 24.87 -16.61
CA THR A 5 29.72 23.91 -16.53
C THR A 5 28.39 24.53 -16.98
N ILE A 6 27.58 23.78 -17.73
CA ILE A 6 26.18 24.18 -17.99
C ILE A 6 25.40 24.04 -16.68
N ASP A 7 25.31 25.14 -15.92
CA ASP A 7 24.38 25.28 -14.80
C ASP A 7 23.04 25.81 -15.32
N SER A 8 22.21 24.91 -15.86
CA SER A 8 20.79 25.17 -16.03
C SER A 8 20.04 24.34 -15.01
N ILE A 9 19.94 24.85 -13.78
CA ILE A 9 19.14 24.23 -12.73
C ILE A 9 18.02 25.20 -12.36
N LEU A 10 17.07 25.40 -13.29
CA LEU A 10 15.75 25.91 -12.93
C LEU A 10 15.12 24.89 -11.98
N LYS A 11 15.26 25.13 -10.66
CA LYS A 11 14.56 24.36 -9.62
C LYS A 11 13.10 24.77 -9.61
N GLU A 12 12.34 24.20 -10.53
CA GLU A 12 10.91 24.43 -10.60
C GLU A 12 10.22 23.80 -9.38
N ARG A 13 9.64 24.64 -8.53
CA ARG A 13 8.93 24.25 -7.29
C ARG A 13 7.43 24.49 -7.35
N ARG A 14 6.87 24.58 -8.56
CA ARG A 14 5.41 24.77 -8.72
C ARG A 14 4.70 23.50 -8.26
N GLN A 15 3.73 23.66 -7.37
CA GLN A 15 2.86 22.59 -6.90
C GLN A 15 1.47 22.83 -7.49
N PHE A 16 0.90 21.80 -8.10
CA PHE A 16 -0.42 21.85 -8.70
C PHE A 16 -1.34 20.92 -7.91
N SER A 17 -2.28 21.51 -7.18
CA SER A 17 -3.27 20.73 -6.44
C SER A 17 -4.28 20.10 -7.41
N PRO A 18 -4.82 18.90 -7.09
CA PRO A 18 -5.90 18.33 -7.87
C PRO A 18 -7.15 19.24 -7.85
N SER A 19 -8.02 19.10 -8.85
CA SER A 19 -9.29 19.80 -8.87
C SER A 19 -10.18 19.40 -7.67
N GLU A 20 -11.11 20.27 -7.29
CA GLU A 20 -12.06 19.98 -6.21
C GLU A 20 -12.93 18.77 -6.54
N SER A 21 -13.40 18.66 -7.79
CA SER A 21 -14.18 17.53 -8.27
C SER A 21 -13.46 16.19 -8.10
N PHE A 22 -12.15 16.16 -8.34
CA PHE A 22 -11.33 14.97 -8.16
C PHE A 22 -11.14 14.65 -6.67
N SER A 23 -10.80 15.68 -5.87
CA SER A 23 -10.56 15.53 -4.43
C SER A 23 -11.81 15.04 -3.68
N ASN A 24 -13.00 15.48 -4.10
CA ASN A 24 -14.28 15.06 -3.52
C ASN A 24 -14.63 13.61 -3.85
N ASN A 25 -14.22 13.09 -5.02
CA ASN A 25 -14.48 11.71 -5.43
C ASN A 25 -13.34 10.73 -5.08
N ALA A 26 -12.26 11.20 -4.45
CA ALA A 26 -11.16 10.34 -4.03
C ALA A 26 -11.60 9.31 -2.97
N ASN A 27 -11.19 8.06 -3.13
CA ASN A 27 -11.48 6.96 -2.20
C ASN A 27 -10.87 7.18 -0.81
N ILE A 28 -9.70 7.85 -0.76
CA ILE A 28 -9.00 8.16 0.48
C ILE A 28 -8.84 9.67 0.57
N LYS A 29 -9.23 10.26 1.70
CA LYS A 29 -9.09 11.71 1.94
C LYS A 29 -7.72 12.04 2.54
N LYS A 30 -7.32 13.31 2.46
CA LYS A 30 -6.02 13.76 2.98
C LYS A 30 -5.81 13.44 4.47
N PRO A 31 -6.77 13.68 5.39
CA PRO A 31 -6.60 13.33 6.79
C PRO A 31 -6.44 11.82 7.01
N GLU A 32 -7.24 11.03 6.31
CA GLU A 32 -7.20 9.56 6.36
C GLU A 32 -5.87 9.01 5.82
N LEU A 33 -5.36 9.58 4.73
CA LEU A 33 -4.04 9.23 4.20
C LEU A 33 -2.92 9.50 5.21
N ASP A 34 -2.99 10.61 5.93
CA ASP A 34 -1.98 10.97 6.93
C ASP A 34 -2.04 10.00 8.13
N GLU A 35 -3.23 9.54 8.49
CA GLU A 35 -3.41 8.51 9.52
C GLU A 35 -2.90 7.13 9.08
N LEU A 36 -3.22 6.70 7.86
CA LEU A 36 -2.71 5.43 7.29
C LEU A 36 -1.19 5.41 7.26
N LYS A 37 -0.56 6.55 6.92
CA LYS A 37 0.90 6.69 6.95
C LYS A 37 1.45 6.58 8.36
N ARG A 38 0.83 7.28 9.32
CA ARG A 38 1.23 7.22 10.72
C ARG A 38 1.16 5.79 11.25
N HIS A 39 0.07 5.07 10.98
CA HIS A 39 -0.08 3.66 11.35
C HIS A 39 1.00 2.77 10.74
N ALA A 40 1.27 2.93 9.44
CA ALA A 40 2.32 2.15 8.76
C ALA A 40 3.73 2.45 9.28
N GLU A 41 4.00 3.68 9.74
CA GLU A 41 5.29 4.06 10.34
C GLU A 41 5.45 3.52 11.77
N GLU A 42 4.37 3.48 12.54
CA GLU A 42 4.36 3.01 13.93
C GLU A 42 4.39 1.47 14.04
N ASP A 43 3.53 0.79 13.28
CA ASP A 43 3.47 -0.67 13.23
C ASP A 43 3.08 -1.15 11.82
N TYR A 44 4.09 -1.31 10.98
CA TYR A 44 3.90 -1.79 9.62
C TYR A 44 3.34 -3.22 9.57
N GLN A 45 3.58 -4.06 10.59
CA GLN A 45 3.07 -5.44 10.56
C GLN A 45 1.56 -5.44 10.82
N ASP A 46 1.10 -4.71 11.83
CA ASP A 46 -0.33 -4.58 12.10
C ASP A 46 -1.08 -3.89 10.96
N TYR A 47 -0.47 -2.84 10.37
CA TYR A 47 -1.00 -2.19 9.17
C TYR A 47 -1.25 -3.17 8.02
N TRP A 48 -0.24 -3.98 7.66
CA TRP A 48 -0.38 -4.96 6.58
C TRP A 48 -1.31 -6.12 6.96
N ALA A 49 -1.33 -6.53 8.23
CA ALA A 49 -2.23 -7.57 8.71
C ALA A 49 -3.70 -7.15 8.59
N THR A 50 -4.01 -5.92 8.96
CA THR A 50 -5.36 -5.35 8.85
C THR A 50 -5.79 -5.30 7.39
N LEU A 51 -4.97 -4.72 6.52
CA LEU A 51 -5.28 -4.64 5.09
C LEU A 51 -5.46 -6.03 4.46
N ALA A 52 -4.62 -7.00 4.82
CA ALA A 52 -4.72 -8.35 4.29
C ALA A 52 -6.04 -9.04 4.67
N ARG A 53 -6.53 -8.83 5.90
CA ARG A 53 -7.80 -9.41 6.36
C ARG A 53 -9.03 -8.69 5.79
N ASP A 54 -8.94 -7.38 5.60
CA ASP A 54 -10.06 -6.58 5.08
C ASP A 54 -10.27 -6.76 3.57
N ASN A 55 -9.19 -6.97 2.81
CA ASN A 55 -9.23 -6.94 1.35
C ASN A 55 -9.19 -8.32 0.68
N LEU A 56 -8.83 -9.38 1.42
CA LEU A 56 -8.73 -10.72 0.88
C LEU A 56 -9.54 -11.71 1.71
N HIS A 57 -10.13 -12.68 1.02
CA HIS A 57 -10.71 -13.86 1.64
C HIS A 57 -9.63 -14.89 1.96
N TRP A 58 -9.54 -15.24 3.23
CA TRP A 58 -8.68 -16.28 3.78
C TRP A 58 -9.53 -17.49 4.15
N PHE A 59 -9.17 -18.65 3.62
CA PHE A 59 -9.76 -19.94 4.04
C PHE A 59 -9.24 -20.34 5.41
N LYS A 60 -7.99 -19.96 5.69
CA LYS A 60 -7.35 -20.06 6.99
C LYS A 60 -6.61 -18.77 7.26
N ASP A 61 -6.95 -18.11 8.36
CA ASP A 61 -6.28 -16.88 8.79
C ASP A 61 -4.81 -17.14 9.14
N PHE A 62 -3.97 -16.12 9.02
CA PHE A 62 -2.55 -16.16 9.36
C PHE A 62 -2.31 -15.66 10.79
N SER A 63 -1.34 -16.26 11.47
CA SER A 63 -0.82 -15.79 12.76
C SER A 63 0.47 -14.99 12.61
N THR A 64 1.27 -15.29 11.59
CA THR A 64 2.57 -14.64 11.37
C THR A 64 2.51 -13.71 10.18
N VAL A 65 2.58 -12.39 10.43
CA VAL A 65 2.54 -11.36 9.39
C VAL A 65 3.80 -11.35 8.54
N LEU A 66 4.97 -11.23 9.19
CA LEU A 66 6.28 -11.20 8.52
C LEU A 66 7.27 -12.10 9.26
N ASP A 67 7.77 -13.12 8.57
CA ASP A 67 8.96 -13.86 8.98
C ASP A 67 10.18 -13.34 8.22
N ALA A 68 11.07 -12.64 8.95
CA ALA A 68 12.31 -12.07 8.43
C ALA A 68 13.56 -12.91 8.74
N LYS A 69 13.42 -14.11 9.34
CA LYS A 69 14.56 -14.93 9.81
C LYS A 69 15.52 -15.33 8.69
N LYS A 70 15.04 -15.44 7.45
CA LYS A 70 15.81 -15.85 6.26
C LYS A 70 16.10 -14.69 5.31
N ALA A 71 16.17 -13.45 5.81
CA ALA A 71 16.50 -12.28 5.00
C ALA A 71 17.73 -12.56 4.07
N PRO A 72 17.66 -12.24 2.77
CA PRO A 72 16.66 -11.41 2.08
C PRO A 72 15.39 -12.15 1.61
N ASN A 73 15.24 -13.45 1.90
CA ASN A 73 14.04 -14.22 1.56
C ASN A 73 12.96 -14.02 2.64
N TYR A 74 12.31 -12.86 2.60
CA TYR A 74 11.19 -12.53 3.49
C TYR A 74 9.96 -13.38 3.16
N GLN A 75 9.22 -13.80 4.18
CA GLN A 75 7.96 -14.51 4.00
C GLN A 75 6.84 -13.76 4.71
N TRP A 76 5.73 -13.53 4.00
CA TRP A 76 4.56 -12.84 4.53
C TRP A 76 3.40 -13.84 4.71
N PHE A 77 2.64 -13.70 5.79
CA PHE A 77 1.41 -14.46 6.05
C PHE A 77 1.62 -15.98 6.00
N THR A 78 2.70 -16.48 6.62
CA THR A 78 3.30 -17.80 6.33
C THR A 78 2.40 -19.01 6.57
N ASP A 79 1.42 -18.89 7.46
CA ASP A 79 0.52 -19.97 7.87
C ASP A 79 -0.92 -19.79 7.38
N GLY A 80 -1.19 -18.70 6.65
CA GLY A 80 -2.49 -18.41 6.06
C GLY A 80 -2.68 -19.11 4.71
N GLU A 81 -3.94 -19.40 4.38
CA GLU A 81 -4.31 -20.09 3.15
C GLU A 81 -5.34 -19.29 2.34
N ILE A 82 -5.01 -19.03 1.08
CA ILE A 82 -5.87 -18.34 0.12
C ILE A 82 -5.97 -19.13 -1.17
N ASN A 83 -7.03 -18.86 -1.94
CA ASN A 83 -7.11 -19.21 -3.34
C ASN A 83 -7.26 -17.94 -4.17
N VAL A 84 -6.36 -17.74 -5.12
CA VAL A 84 -6.35 -16.53 -5.96
C VAL A 84 -7.58 -16.47 -6.86
N SER A 85 -7.93 -17.58 -7.51
CA SER A 85 -9.13 -17.65 -8.35
C SER A 85 -10.39 -17.35 -7.54
N TYR A 86 -10.49 -17.86 -6.31
CA TYR A 86 -11.65 -17.57 -5.43
C TYR A 86 -11.79 -16.08 -5.13
N ASN A 87 -10.69 -15.41 -4.77
CA ASN A 87 -10.69 -13.98 -4.48
C ASN A 87 -11.04 -13.13 -5.71
N CYS A 88 -10.61 -13.55 -6.90
CA CYS A 88 -10.81 -12.78 -8.13
C CYS A 88 -12.14 -13.09 -8.84
N LEU A 89 -12.63 -14.33 -8.78
CA LEU A 89 -13.76 -14.81 -9.58
C LEU A 89 -14.94 -15.17 -8.68
N ASP A 90 -14.81 -16.21 -7.86
CA ASP A 90 -15.91 -16.81 -7.10
C ASP A 90 -16.55 -15.80 -6.13
N LEU A 91 -15.75 -15.00 -5.43
CA LEU A 91 -16.24 -13.95 -4.51
C LEU A 91 -17.04 -12.89 -5.26
N ASN A 92 -16.61 -12.51 -6.47
CA ASN A 92 -17.28 -11.49 -7.25
C ASN A 92 -18.53 -12.05 -7.96
N ALA A 93 -18.51 -13.33 -8.37
CA ALA A 93 -19.64 -14.01 -8.97
C ALA A 93 -20.81 -14.18 -7.98
N GLN A 94 -20.54 -14.39 -6.69
CA GLN A 94 -21.57 -14.52 -5.65
C GLN A 94 -22.29 -13.22 -5.28
N LYS A 95 -21.77 -12.06 -5.70
CA LYS A 95 -22.36 -10.74 -5.40
C LYS A 95 -23.51 -10.36 -6.35
N PHE A 96 -23.79 -11.18 -7.36
CA PHE A 96 -24.86 -11.03 -8.33
C PHE A 96 -26.01 -12.00 -8.04
#